data_AF-A0A1Y2WNK4-F1
#
_entry.id   AF-A0A1Y2WNK4-F1
#
_cell.length_a   1.000
_cell.length_b   1.000
_cell.length_c   1.000
_cell.angle_alpha   90.00
_cell.angle_beta   90.00
_cell.angle_gamma   90.00
#
_symmetry.space_group_name_H-M   'P 1'
#
loop_
_entity.id
_entity.type
_entity.pdbx_description
1 polymer ?
#
loop_
_entity_poly.entity_id
_entity_poly.type
_entity_poly.pdbx_seq_one_letter_code
_entity_poly.pdbx_strand_id
1 'polypeptide(L)' 'SILDSRFRVKGVNRLRVVGASVFPKPPRAFLVLPTFMISKKAARNILEDADWMK' A
#
# COMPACT_ATOMS: atom_id res chain seq x y z
N SER A 1 -6.27 -1.32 -12.79
CA SER A 1 -5.85 -1.21 -11.37
C SER A 1 -6.63 -0.10 -10.68
N ILE A 2 -7.33 -0.43 -9.58
CA ILE A 2 -8.18 0.45 -8.77
C ILE A 2 -7.33 1.38 -7.87
N LEU A 3 -6.11 0.97 -7.53
CA LEU A 3 -5.16 1.72 -6.72
C LEU A 3 -4.05 2.35 -7.57
N ASP A 4 -3.46 3.43 -7.07
CA ASP A 4 -2.19 3.97 -7.55
C ASP A 4 -0.97 3.35 -6.84
N SER A 5 0.25 3.75 -7.22
CA SER A 5 1.51 3.24 -6.64
C SER A 5 1.72 3.62 -5.17
N ARG A 6 0.90 4.52 -4.64
CA ARG A 6 0.89 5.00 -3.25
C ARG A 6 -0.31 4.49 -2.45
N PHE A 7 -0.98 3.44 -2.94
CA PHE A 7 -2.11 2.76 -2.29
C PHE A 7 -3.39 3.58 -2.19
N ARG A 8 -3.48 4.71 -2.91
CA ARG A 8 -4.67 5.57 -2.90
C ARG A 8 -5.74 4.96 -3.81
N VAL A 9 -6.98 5.01 -3.35
CA VAL A 9 -8.13 4.59 -4.16
C VAL A 9 -8.42 5.67 -5.20
N LYS A 10 -8.37 5.31 -6.47
CA LYS A 10 -8.63 6.26 -7.56
C LYS A 10 -10.07 6.77 -7.48
N GLY A 11 -10.24 8.09 -7.50
CA GLY A 11 -11.55 8.75 -7.40
C GLY A 11 -12.10 8.90 -5.98
N VAL A 12 -11.37 8.47 -4.94
CA VAL A 12 -11.79 8.63 -3.54
C VAL A 12 -10.71 9.40 -2.77
N ASN A 13 -11.13 10.48 -2.10
CA ASN A 13 -10.23 11.30 -1.31
C ASN A 13 -9.95 10.65 0.05
N ARG A 14 -8.70 10.76 0.51
CA ARG A 14 -8.25 10.35 1.86
C ARG A 14 -8.46 8.87 2.20
N LEU A 15 -8.65 8.00 1.21
CA LEU A 15 -8.78 6.55 1.39
C LEU A 15 -7.60 5.80 0.77
N ARG A 16 -7.05 4.84 1.52
CA ARG A 16 -6.02 3.91 1.06
C ARG A 16 -6.38 2.48 1.41
N VAL A 17 -5.96 1.53 0.58
CA VAL A 17 -6.13 0.10 0.81
C VAL A 17 -4.76 -0.57 0.81
N VAL A 18 -4.45 -1.31 1.87
CA VAL A 18 -3.17 -2.00 2.07
C VAL A 18 -3.45 -3.40 2.58
N GLY A 19 -2.97 -4.42 1.88
CA GLY A 19 -3.22 -5.83 2.20
C GLY A 19 -2.95 -6.75 1.02
N ALA A 20 -3.34 -8.03 1.11
CA ALA A 20 -3.09 -9.00 0.04
C ALA A 20 -3.79 -8.65 -1.29
N SER A 21 -4.93 -7.93 -1.24
CA SER A 21 -5.70 -7.54 -2.43
C SER A 21 -4.99 -6.52 -3.33
N VAL A 22 -3.91 -5.88 -2.85
CA VAL A 22 -3.16 -4.91 -3.65
C VAL A 22 -2.24 -5.57 -4.67
N PHE A 23 -1.96 -6.86 -4.52
CA PHE A 23 -1.15 -7.61 -5.47
C PHE A 23 -1.99 -7.91 -6.74
N PRO A 24 -1.53 -7.50 -7.94
CA PRO A 24 -2.27 -7.80 -9.17
C PRO A 24 -2.31 -9.31 -9.48
N LYS A 25 -1.33 -10.06 -8.95
CA LYS A 25 -1.29 -11.52 -8.95
C LYS A 25 -0.70 -12.00 -7.61
N PRO A 26 -1.16 -13.13 -7.05
CA PRO A 26 -0.59 -13.67 -5.82
C PRO A 26 0.93 -13.85 -5.93
N PRO A 27 1.70 -13.38 -4.95
CA PRO A 27 3.13 -13.64 -4.88
C PRO A 27 3.39 -15.16 -4.79
N ARG A 28 4.43 -15.66 -5.47
CA ARG A 28 4.94 -17.02 -5.28
C ARG A 28 5.80 -17.09 -4.00
N ALA A 29 5.17 -16.81 -2.88
CA ALA A 29 5.73 -16.83 -1.53
C ALA A 29 4.60 -16.97 -0.51
N PHE A 30 4.94 -17.32 0.73
CA PHE A 30 3.95 -17.31 1.81
C PHE A 30 3.43 -15.88 2.04
N LEU A 31 2.11 -15.67 1.97
CA LEU A 31 1.46 -14.35 1.88
C LEU A 31 1.80 -13.38 3.02
N VAL A 32 2.23 -13.88 4.18
CA VAL A 32 2.58 -13.08 5.35
C VAL A 32 3.72 -12.10 5.02
N LEU A 33 4.83 -12.57 4.45
CA LEU A 33 5.99 -11.73 4.16
C LEU A 33 5.71 -10.62 3.12
N PRO A 34 5.16 -10.89 1.92
CA PRO A 34 4.87 -9.83 0.96
C PRO A 34 3.82 -8.85 1.48
N THR A 35 2.80 -9.31 2.22
CA THR A 35 1.83 -8.42 2.88
C THR A 35 2.51 -7.53 3.91
N PHE A 36 3.43 -8.06 4.71
CA PHE A 36 4.19 -7.26 5.66
C PHE A 36 5.09 -6.22 4.96
N MET A 37 5.77 -6.61 3.89
CA MET A 37 6.64 -5.70 3.13
C MET A 37 5.87 -4.57 2.46
N ILE A 38 4.69 -4.85 1.90
CA ILE A 38 3.86 -3.82 1.29
C ILE A 38 3.28 -2.88 2.36
N SER A 39 2.95 -3.38 3.54
CA SER A 39 2.55 -2.56 4.70
C SER A 39 3.66 -1.61 5.15
N LYS A 40 4.92 -2.07 5.18
CA LYS A 40 6.07 -1.19 5.48
C LYS A 40 6.21 -0.05 4.46
N LYS A 41 6.08 -0.35 3.17
CA LYS A 41 6.10 0.66 2.11
C LYS A 41 4.95 1.66 2.26
N ALA A 42 3.74 1.17 2.57
CA ALA A 42 2.58 2.01 2.75
C ALA A 42 2.72 2.97 3.95
N ALA A 43 3.23 2.48 5.09
CA ALA A 43 3.52 3.31 6.25
C ALA A 43 4.46 4.46 5.91
N ARG A 44 5.56 4.17 5.19
CA ARG A 44 6.50 5.20 4.71
C ARG A 44 5.80 6.24 3.82
N ASN A 45 5.01 5.80 2.83
CA ASN A 45 4.28 6.73 1.97
C ASN A 45 3.27 7.61 2.74
N ILE A 46 2.65 7.08 3.79
CA ILE A 46 1.68 7.83 4.61
C ILE A 46 2.42 8.89 5.43
N LEU A 47 3.55 8.54 6.04
CA LEU A 47 4.34 9.47 6.85
C LEU A 47 4.99 10.57 5.99
N GLU A 48 5.50 10.22 4.80
CA GLU A 48 5.99 11.18 3.81
C GLU A 48 4.89 12.16 3.39
N ASP A 49 3.68 11.66 3.08
CA ASP A 49 2.55 12.51 2.69
C ASP A 49 2.00 13.36 3.86
N ALA A 50 2.22 12.93 5.10
CA ALA A 50 1.86 13.67 6.30
C ALA A 50 2.92 14.69 6.71
N ASP A 51 4.02 14.80 5.96
CA ASP A 51 5.19 15.63 6.32
C ASP A 51 5.79 15.27 7.69
N TRP A 52 5.55 14.05 8.17
CA TRP A 52 6.04 13.54 9.47
C TRP A 52 7.52 13.15 9.45
N MET A 53 8.15 13.10 8.27
CA MET A 53 9.54 12.68 8.08
C MET A 53 10.47 13.85 7.70
N LYS A 54 10.05 15.10 7.93
CA LYS A 54 10.97 16.25 8.00
C LYS A 54 11.78 16.18 9.29
#